data_AF-A0A812RLG6-F1
#
_entry.id   AF-A0A812RLG6-F1
#
_cell.length_a   1.000
_cell.length_b   1.000
_cell.length_c   1.000
_cell.angle_alpha   90.00
_cell.angle_beta   90.00
_cell.angle_gamma   90.00
#
_symmetry.space_group_name_H-M   'P 1'
#
loop_
_entity.id
_entity.type
_entity.pdbx_description
1 polymer ?
#
loop_
_entity_poly.entity_id
_entity_poly.type
_entity_poly.pdbx_seq_one_letter_code
_entity_poly.pdbx_strand_id
1 'polypeptide(L)'
;MYELGWKRGDVHAAWPRIFLQCNFFESLDPMEILCNACLVYGVWFLLYVSWLLAFGLRCPKHGYDTIFHWAMRGSAGSVVAKILRRQPEVHAAYTESNDFPREYVFVYMALHAASVLASIPVSLLCYTSQWIHVSLCACVLLSTIYNASARYTFYMVKSYTVALKKELRIPRDRGASALLSDEDRS
;
A
#
# COMPACT_ATOMS: atom_id res chain seq x y z
N MET A 1 -21.45 4.73 14.04
CA MET A 1 -20.31 5.63 13.85
C MET A 1 -20.86 7.02 13.53
N TYR A 2 -21.54 7.67 14.49
CA TYR A 2 -22.40 8.84 14.18
C TYR A 2 -21.99 10.14 14.87
N GLU A 3 -20.93 10.14 15.69
CA GLU A 3 -20.48 11.37 16.35
C GLU A 3 -18.96 11.48 16.29
N LEU A 4 -18.47 12.21 15.29
CA LEU A 4 -17.13 12.78 15.33
C LEU A 4 -17.18 14.00 16.26
N GLY A 5 -16.17 14.15 17.12
CA GLY A 5 -16.23 15.06 18.28
C GLY A 5 -16.62 16.51 17.95
N TRP A 6 -16.29 16.99 16.74
CA TRP A 6 -16.53 18.37 16.30
C TRP A 6 -17.99 18.72 15.92
N LYS A 7 -18.90 17.75 15.71
CA LYS A 7 -20.33 18.02 15.42
C LYS A 7 -21.28 17.59 16.54
N ARG A 8 -20.73 17.16 17.66
CA ARG A 8 -21.46 16.66 18.83
C ARG A 8 -22.59 17.58 19.30
N GLY A 9 -22.33 18.89 19.46
CA GLY A 9 -23.35 19.84 19.91
C GLY A 9 -24.57 19.90 18.99
N ASP A 10 -24.33 19.94 17.68
CA ASP A 10 -25.39 19.92 16.66
C ASP A 10 -26.18 18.60 16.67
N VAL A 11 -25.49 17.47 16.87
CA VAL A 11 -26.12 16.13 16.93
C VAL A 11 -26.97 15.96 18.18
N HIS A 12 -26.49 16.36 19.36
CA HIS A 12 -27.30 16.32 20.59
C HIS A 12 -28.49 17.29 20.52
N ALA A 13 -28.33 18.46 19.89
CA ALA A 13 -29.43 19.39 19.67
C ALA A 13 -30.50 18.79 18.74
N ALA A 14 -30.11 18.08 17.70
CA ALA A 14 -31.02 17.45 16.75
C ALA A 14 -31.67 16.16 17.28
N TRP A 15 -30.97 15.37 18.11
CA TRP A 15 -31.45 14.10 18.65
C TRP A 15 -31.25 13.96 20.18
N PRO A 16 -31.87 14.84 20.98
CA PRO A 16 -31.59 14.95 22.41
C PRO A 16 -31.96 13.70 23.24
N ARG A 17 -32.84 12.83 22.71
CA ARG A 17 -33.32 11.62 23.40
C ARG A 17 -32.62 10.33 22.98
N ILE A 18 -31.85 10.35 21.88
CA ILE A 18 -31.21 9.14 21.33
C ILE A 18 -29.78 9.04 21.83
N PHE A 19 -29.05 10.15 21.84
CA PHE A 19 -27.64 10.20 22.24
C PHE A 19 -27.47 10.73 23.69
N LEU A 20 -28.29 10.25 24.63
CA LEU A 20 -28.30 10.74 26.02
C LEU A 20 -27.00 10.46 26.81
N GLN A 21 -26.15 9.52 26.34
CA GLN A 21 -24.97 9.04 27.06
C GLN A 21 -23.71 8.92 26.18
N CYS A 22 -23.56 9.73 25.13
CA CYS A 22 -22.43 9.65 24.20
C CYS A 22 -21.12 10.30 24.70
N ASN A 23 -20.87 10.25 26.01
CA ASN A 23 -19.62 10.73 26.62
C ASN A 23 -18.56 9.64 26.77
N PHE A 24 -18.83 8.40 26.33
CA PHE A 24 -17.89 7.27 26.47
C PHE A 24 -16.48 7.60 25.97
N PHE A 25 -16.35 8.21 24.79
CA PHE A 25 -15.04 8.59 24.24
C PHE A 25 -14.40 9.81 24.90
N GLU A 26 -15.16 10.63 25.63
CA GLU A 26 -14.63 11.78 26.39
C GLU A 26 -14.19 11.40 27.80
N SER A 27 -14.78 10.34 28.37
CA SER A 27 -14.36 9.80 29.65
C SER A 27 -13.06 9.00 29.58
N LEU A 28 -12.59 8.66 28.37
CA LEU A 28 -11.36 7.89 28.19
C LEU A 28 -10.15 8.84 28.14
N ASP A 29 -9.14 8.52 28.96
CA ASP A 29 -7.85 9.21 28.89
C ASP A 29 -7.15 8.86 27.56
N PRO A 30 -6.76 9.85 26.74
CA PRO A 30 -6.01 9.60 25.50
C PRO A 30 -4.76 8.74 25.71
N MET A 31 -4.10 8.85 26.87
CA MET A 31 -2.94 8.03 27.19
C MET A 31 -3.30 6.57 27.45
N GLU A 32 -4.45 6.31 28.09
CA GLU A 32 -4.96 4.96 28.29
C GLU A 32 -5.28 4.29 26.94
N ILE A 33 -5.92 5.02 26.02
CA ILE A 33 -6.20 4.54 24.66
C ILE A 33 -4.89 4.21 23.93
N LEU A 34 -3.89 5.10 24.00
CA LEU A 34 -2.60 4.90 23.37
C LEU A 34 -1.87 3.67 23.93
N CYS A 35 -1.79 3.54 25.25
CA CYS A 35 -1.16 2.40 25.92
C CYS A 35 -1.84 1.08 25.57
N ASN A 36 -3.18 1.02 25.65
CA ASN A 36 -3.93 -0.19 25.34
C ASN A 36 -3.77 -0.59 23.86
N ALA A 37 -3.83 0.38 22.94
CA ALA A 37 -3.61 0.12 21.51
C ALA A 37 -2.17 -0.38 21.24
N CYS A 38 -1.17 0.23 21.88
CA CYS A 38 0.23 -0.21 21.80
C CYS A 38 0.42 -1.63 22.35
N LEU A 39 -0.24 -1.99 23.45
CA LEU A 39 -0.16 -3.34 24.02
C LEU A 39 -0.76 -4.39 23.08
N VAL A 40 -1.96 -4.14 22.56
CA VAL A 40 -2.63 -5.05 21.61
C VAL A 40 -1.76 -5.23 20.35
N TYR A 41 -1.24 -4.13 19.81
CA TYR A 41 -0.33 -4.19 18.68
C TYR A 41 0.97 -4.93 19.01
N GLY A 42 1.54 -4.69 20.19
CA GLY A 42 2.77 -5.34 20.66
C GLY A 42 2.63 -6.86 20.72
N VAL A 43 1.51 -7.38 21.22
CA VAL A 43 1.23 -8.82 21.23
C VAL A 43 1.22 -9.38 19.81
N TRP A 44 0.49 -8.75 18.90
CA TRP A 44 0.46 -9.17 17.49
C TRP A 44 1.85 -9.10 16.85
N PHE A 45 2.58 -8.01 17.07
CA PHE A 45 3.90 -7.77 16.52
C PHE A 45 4.88 -8.85 16.96
N LEU A 46 4.95 -9.14 18.27
CA LEU A 46 5.85 -10.16 18.79
C LEU A 46 5.53 -11.55 18.24
N LEU A 47 4.26 -11.94 18.21
CA LEU A 47 3.85 -13.24 17.67
C LEU A 47 4.17 -13.36 16.17
N TYR A 48 3.81 -12.34 15.39
CA TYR A 48 4.00 -12.34 13.94
C TYR A 48 5.49 -12.30 13.57
N VAL A 49 6.28 -11.41 14.17
CA VAL A 49 7.72 -11.30 13.87
C VAL A 49 8.47 -12.56 14.26
N SER A 50 8.15 -13.14 15.42
CA SER A 50 8.76 -14.41 15.87
C SER A 50 8.45 -15.54 14.89
N TRP A 51 7.20 -15.67 14.48
CA TRP A 51 6.79 -16.65 13.47
C TRP A 51 7.45 -16.39 12.11
N LEU A 52 7.50 -15.14 11.65
CA LEU A 52 8.08 -14.76 10.36
C LEU A 52 9.56 -15.12 10.29
N LEU A 53 10.31 -14.82 11.35
CA LEU A 53 11.74 -15.11 11.45
C LEU A 53 12.05 -16.60 11.60
N ALA A 54 11.19 -17.36 12.30
CA ALA A 54 11.37 -18.79 12.52
C ALA A 54 10.99 -19.61 11.27
N PHE A 55 9.85 -19.31 10.66
CA PHE A 55 9.24 -20.12 9.60
C PHE A 55 8.77 -19.32 8.38
N GLY A 56 8.19 -18.14 8.61
CA GLY A 56 7.49 -17.38 7.55
C GLY A 56 8.37 -17.00 6.35
N LEU A 57 9.67 -16.78 6.56
CA LEU A 57 10.62 -16.54 5.47
C LEU A 57 10.75 -17.70 4.47
N ARG A 58 10.42 -18.93 4.89
CA ARG A 58 10.50 -20.12 4.03
C ARG A 58 9.17 -20.45 3.34
N CYS A 59 8.07 -19.80 3.71
CA CYS A 59 6.74 -20.07 3.15
C CYS A 59 6.66 -19.98 1.62
N PRO A 60 7.31 -19.01 0.93
CA PRO A 60 7.24 -18.93 -0.53
C PRO A 60 7.78 -20.17 -1.24
N LYS A 61 8.71 -20.92 -0.61
CA LYS A 61 9.23 -22.18 -1.17
C LYS A 61 8.16 -23.26 -1.25
N HIS A 62 7.07 -23.11 -0.49
CA HIS A 62 5.90 -23.99 -0.51
C HIS A 62 4.72 -23.39 -1.27
N GLY A 63 4.93 -22.29 -2.01
CA GLY A 63 3.88 -21.60 -2.77
C GLY A 63 2.97 -20.70 -1.93
N TYR A 64 3.28 -20.50 -0.64
CA TYR A 64 2.52 -19.62 0.24
C TYR A 64 3.21 -18.26 0.39
N ASP A 65 2.50 -17.21 -0.01
CA ASP A 65 3.01 -15.85 0.10
C ASP A 65 2.62 -15.23 1.44
N THR A 66 3.58 -14.61 2.11
CA THR A 66 3.32 -13.85 3.35
C THR A 66 3.08 -12.38 3.02
N ILE A 67 2.46 -11.63 3.92
CA ILE A 67 2.34 -10.16 3.81
C ILE A 67 3.71 -9.49 3.61
N PHE A 68 4.76 -9.97 4.28
CA PHE A 68 6.12 -9.46 4.11
C PHE A 68 6.60 -9.59 2.66
N HIS A 69 6.59 -10.80 2.10
CA HIS A 69 6.99 -11.05 0.71
C HIS A 69 6.15 -10.25 -0.29
N TRP A 70 4.82 -10.23 -0.14
CA TRP A 70 3.95 -9.39 -0.96
C TRP A 70 4.37 -7.91 -0.91
N ALA A 71 4.62 -7.37 0.28
CA ALA A 71 5.04 -5.98 0.46
C ALA A 71 6.45 -5.71 -0.10
N MET A 72 7.38 -6.66 0.03
CA MET A 72 8.74 -6.54 -0.50
C MET A 72 8.82 -6.53 -2.02
N ARG A 73 7.82 -7.10 -2.72
CA ARG A 73 7.71 -6.98 -4.18
C ARG A 73 7.06 -5.66 -4.63
N GLY A 74 6.50 -4.91 -3.68
CA GLY A 74 5.83 -3.64 -3.93
C GLY A 74 6.71 -2.41 -3.65
N SER A 75 6.04 -1.26 -3.50
CA SER A 75 6.69 0.01 -3.19
C SER A 75 7.39 0.01 -1.82
N ALA A 76 6.88 -0.74 -0.85
CA ALA A 76 7.50 -0.88 0.46
C ALA A 76 8.90 -1.52 0.37
N GLY A 77 9.05 -2.57 -0.45
CA GLY A 77 10.36 -3.18 -0.69
C GLY A 77 11.38 -2.22 -1.27
N SER A 78 10.96 -1.37 -2.21
CA SER A 78 11.82 -0.32 -2.77
C SER A 78 12.29 0.70 -1.73
N VAL A 79 11.43 1.07 -0.77
CA VAL A 79 11.81 1.96 0.34
C VAL A 79 12.81 1.28 1.28
N VAL A 80 12.56 0.02 1.64
CA VAL A 80 13.45 -0.77 2.50
C VAL A 80 14.81 -0.95 1.85
N ALA A 81 14.86 -1.29 0.55
CA ALA A 81 16.10 -1.42 -0.20
C ALA A 81 16.92 -0.12 -0.22
N LYS A 82 16.26 1.04 -0.35
CA LYS A 82 16.91 2.36 -0.28
C LYS A 82 17.51 2.63 1.10
N ILE A 83 16.78 2.34 2.18
CA ILE A 83 17.27 2.52 3.55
C ILE A 83 18.49 1.63 3.82
N LEU A 84 18.45 0.38 3.33
CA LEU A 84 19.58 -0.55 3.41
C LEU A 84 20.70 -0.27 2.38
N ARG A 85 20.56 0.79 1.57
CA ARG A 85 21.51 1.18 0.50
C ARG A 85 21.84 0.04 -0.46
N ARG A 86 20.85 -0.83 -0.74
CA ARG A 86 20.99 -1.95 -1.66
C ARG A 86 20.79 -1.48 -3.09
N GLN A 87 21.59 -2.01 -4.01
CA GLN A 87 21.45 -1.72 -5.44
C GLN A 87 20.10 -2.27 -5.96
N PRO A 88 19.46 -1.61 -6.93
CA PRO A 88 18.17 -2.05 -7.48
C PRO A 88 18.19 -3.47 -8.03
N GLU A 89 19.30 -3.86 -8.67
CA GLU A 89 19.49 -5.21 -9.26
C GLU A 89 19.49 -6.30 -8.18
N VAL A 90 20.15 -6.04 -7.05
CA VAL A 90 20.18 -6.97 -5.91
C VAL A 90 18.78 -7.13 -5.31
N HIS A 91 18.03 -6.03 -5.17
CA HIS A 91 16.66 -6.10 -4.67
C HIS A 91 15.73 -6.83 -5.66
N ALA A 92 15.92 -6.64 -6.96
CA ALA A 92 15.18 -7.36 -7.99
C ALA A 92 15.46 -8.87 -7.92
N ALA A 93 16.72 -9.27 -7.73
CA ALA A 93 17.09 -10.68 -7.54
C ALA A 93 16.43 -11.30 -6.30
N TYR A 94 16.36 -10.58 -5.18
CA TYR A 94 15.62 -11.06 -3.99
C TYR A 94 14.10 -11.14 -4.23
N THR A 95 13.55 -10.21 -5.00
CA THR A 95 12.12 -10.19 -5.37
C THR A 95 11.75 -11.38 -6.24
N GLU A 96 12.61 -11.74 -7.19
CA GLU A 96 12.41 -12.90 -8.06
C GLU A 96 12.58 -14.23 -7.32
N SER A 97 13.64 -14.36 -6.51
CA SER A 97 13.93 -15.57 -5.74
C SER A 97 13.05 -15.75 -4.49
N ASN A 98 12.39 -14.68 -4.02
CA ASN A 98 11.73 -14.60 -2.71
C ASN A 98 12.64 -14.96 -1.52
N ASP A 99 13.96 -14.86 -1.69
CA ASP A 99 14.93 -15.16 -0.63
C ASP A 99 15.49 -13.86 -0.05
N PHE A 100 14.70 -13.24 0.83
CA PHE A 100 15.07 -11.97 1.45
C PHE A 100 15.94 -12.17 2.70
N PRO A 101 17.03 -11.40 2.86
CA PRO A 101 17.84 -11.48 4.06
C PRO A 101 17.08 -10.88 5.27
N ARG A 102 17.41 -11.36 6.47
CA ARG A 102 16.74 -10.96 7.73
C ARG A 102 16.77 -9.45 7.99
N GLU A 103 17.79 -8.75 7.48
CA GLU A 103 17.91 -7.29 7.53
C GLU A 103 16.67 -6.59 6.94
N TYR A 104 16.13 -7.11 5.83
CA TYR A 104 14.92 -6.56 5.21
C TYR A 104 13.71 -6.73 6.13
N VAL A 105 13.62 -7.86 6.83
CA VAL A 105 12.55 -8.10 7.81
C VAL A 105 12.63 -7.08 8.94
N PHE A 106 13.80 -6.88 9.54
CA PHE A 106 13.94 -5.93 10.65
C PHE A 106 13.60 -4.50 10.24
N VAL A 107 14.12 -4.03 9.09
CA VAL A 107 13.82 -2.67 8.60
C VAL A 107 12.34 -2.53 8.25
N TYR A 108 11.77 -3.49 7.53
CA TYR A 108 10.35 -3.47 7.20
C TYR A 108 9.47 -3.45 8.45
N MET A 109 9.72 -4.35 9.40
CA MET A 109 8.92 -4.46 10.61
C MET A 109 9.07 -3.22 11.51
N ALA A 110 10.26 -2.60 11.55
CA ALA A 110 10.47 -1.34 12.26
C ALA A 110 9.67 -0.19 11.62
N LEU A 111 9.71 -0.06 10.29
CA LEU A 111 8.91 0.95 9.57
C LEU A 111 7.41 0.72 9.72
N HIS A 112 6.98 -0.54 9.68
CA HIS A 112 5.59 -0.92 9.86
C HIS A 112 5.12 -0.60 11.28
N ALA A 113 5.90 -0.96 12.31
CA ALA A 113 5.62 -0.62 13.69
C ALA A 113 5.54 0.89 13.91
N ALA A 114 6.51 1.66 13.38
CA ALA A 114 6.47 3.11 13.44
C ALA A 114 5.22 3.69 12.77
N SER A 115 4.82 3.14 11.63
CA SER A 115 3.62 3.58 10.89
C SER A 115 2.33 3.28 11.65
N VAL A 116 2.22 2.10 12.26
CA VAL A 116 1.04 1.72 13.06
C VAL A 116 0.97 2.57 14.32
N LEU A 117 2.08 2.72 15.04
CA LEU A 117 2.15 3.56 16.24
C LEU A 117 1.84 5.03 15.95
N ALA A 118 2.28 5.55 14.80
CA ALA A 118 1.93 6.91 14.36
C ALA A 118 0.45 7.05 13.96
N SER A 119 -0.20 5.96 13.52
CA SER A 119 -1.62 6.03 13.14
C SER A 119 -2.56 6.22 14.33
N ILE A 120 -2.17 5.76 15.53
CA ILE A 120 -2.95 5.91 16.76
C ILE A 120 -3.17 7.39 17.13
N PRO A 121 -2.13 8.23 17.33
CA PRO A 121 -2.35 9.65 17.63
C PRO A 121 -3.01 10.40 16.48
N VAL A 122 -2.72 10.04 15.22
CA VAL A 122 -3.42 10.61 14.06
C VAL A 122 -4.92 10.32 14.13
N SER A 123 -5.33 9.13 14.56
CA SER A 123 -6.75 8.80 14.73
C SER A 123 -7.43 9.66 15.80
N LEU A 124 -6.73 9.99 16.89
CA LEU A 124 -7.22 10.90 17.93
C LEU A 124 -7.35 12.33 17.41
N LEU A 125 -6.38 12.81 16.65
CA LEU A 125 -6.46 14.12 15.98
C LEU A 125 -7.61 14.18 14.97
N CYS A 126 -7.85 13.09 14.26
CA CYS A 126 -8.99 12.93 13.37
C CYS A 126 -10.32 12.76 14.07
N TYR A 127 -10.35 12.63 15.40
CA TYR A 127 -11.57 12.68 16.20
C TYR A 127 -11.84 14.10 16.71
N THR A 128 -10.80 14.87 17.03
CA THR A 128 -10.92 16.23 17.57
C THR A 128 -11.07 17.30 16.49
N SER A 129 -10.43 17.15 15.33
CA SER A 129 -10.42 18.17 14.28
C SER A 129 -11.00 17.67 12.95
N GLN A 130 -12.09 18.32 12.52
CA GLN A 130 -12.72 18.07 11.22
C GLN A 130 -11.75 18.30 10.07
N TRP A 131 -10.95 19.36 10.15
CA TRP A 131 -10.05 19.75 9.07
C TRP A 131 -8.98 18.68 8.83
N ILE A 132 -8.38 18.15 9.90
CA ILE A 132 -7.40 17.07 9.80
C ILE A 132 -8.03 15.83 9.16
N HIS A 133 -9.23 15.45 9.60
CA HIS A 133 -9.95 14.32 9.02
C HIS A 133 -10.25 14.52 7.53
N VAL A 134 -10.83 15.67 7.15
CA VAL A 134 -11.15 15.99 5.75
C VAL A 134 -9.89 16.04 4.89
N SER A 135 -8.79 16.61 5.39
CA SER A 135 -7.50 16.61 4.70
C SER A 135 -6.99 15.19 4.45
N LEU A 136 -7.05 14.29 5.42
CA LEU A 136 -6.66 12.89 5.22
C LEU A 136 -7.57 12.17 4.21
N CYS A 137 -8.89 12.38 4.28
CA CYS A 137 -9.82 11.84 3.30
C CYS A 137 -9.48 12.34 1.88
N ALA A 138 -9.17 13.63 1.73
CA ALA A 138 -8.75 14.20 0.46
C ALA A 138 -7.43 13.58 -0.03
N CYS A 139 -6.44 13.39 0.85
CA CYS A 139 -5.18 12.72 0.49
C CYS A 139 -5.41 11.27 0.02
N VAL A 140 -6.28 10.52 0.69
CA VAL A 140 -6.65 9.15 0.27
C VAL A 140 -7.34 9.17 -1.08
N LEU A 141 -8.31 10.07 -1.28
CA LEU A 141 -9.02 10.21 -2.56
C LEU A 141 -8.08 10.57 -3.72
N LEU A 142 -7.17 11.53 -3.51
CA LEU A 142 -6.19 11.90 -4.53
C LEU A 142 -5.24 10.74 -4.82
N SER A 143 -4.83 9.99 -3.80
CA SER A 143 -3.99 8.80 -3.96
C SER A 143 -4.69 7.70 -4.75
N THR A 144 -5.98 7.45 -4.52
CA THR A 144 -6.74 6.46 -5.28
C THR A 144 -6.94 6.90 -6.73
N ILE A 145 -7.27 8.17 -6.98
CA ILE A 145 -7.36 8.73 -8.33
C ILE A 145 -6.03 8.59 -9.07
N TYR A 146 -4.91 8.94 -8.42
CA TYR A 146 -3.58 8.79 -9.00
C TYR A 146 -3.24 7.34 -9.35
N ASN A 147 -3.49 6.40 -8.44
CA ASN A 147 -3.22 4.99 -8.69
C ASN A 147 -4.15 4.41 -9.78
N ALA A 148 -5.41 4.82 -9.82
CA ALA A 148 -6.37 4.43 -10.84
C ALA A 148 -5.97 4.96 -12.22
N SER A 149 -5.56 6.22 -12.32
CA SER A 149 -5.12 6.83 -13.58
C SER A 149 -3.82 6.20 -14.09
N ALA A 150 -2.85 5.94 -13.21
CA ALA A 150 -1.61 5.25 -13.58
C ALA A 150 -1.86 3.85 -14.16
N ARG A 151 -2.80 3.08 -13.57
CA ARG A 151 -3.23 1.78 -14.10
C ARG A 151 -3.95 1.94 -15.43
N TYR A 152 -4.84 2.92 -15.56
CA TYR A 152 -5.54 3.19 -16.81
C TYR A 152 -4.56 3.50 -17.95
N THR A 153 -3.58 4.38 -17.73
CA THR A 153 -2.52 4.67 -18.72
C THR A 153 -1.74 3.43 -19.10
N PHE A 154 -1.43 2.55 -18.14
CA PHE A 154 -0.75 1.30 -18.43
C PHE A 154 -1.56 0.41 -19.39
N TYR A 155 -2.84 0.17 -19.09
CA TYR A 155 -3.70 -0.70 -19.91
C TYR A 155 -4.06 -0.09 -21.26
N MET A 156 -4.39 1.20 -21.32
CA MET A 156 -4.89 1.83 -22.56
C MET A 156 -3.81 2.34 -23.48
N VAL A 157 -2.63 2.70 -22.97
CA VAL A 157 -1.56 3.27 -23.81
C VAL A 157 -0.45 2.26 -24.00
N LYS A 158 0.12 1.75 -22.90
CA LYS A 158 1.31 0.89 -22.99
C LYS A 158 0.98 -0.47 -23.59
N SER A 159 -0.10 -1.13 -23.18
CA SER A 159 -0.48 -2.44 -23.74
C SER A 159 -0.75 -2.36 -25.24
N TYR A 160 -1.50 -1.35 -25.71
CA TYR A 160 -1.74 -1.13 -27.13
C TYR A 160 -0.46 -0.77 -27.89
N THR A 161 0.43 0.03 -27.31
CA THR A 161 1.73 0.33 -27.92
C THR A 161 2.58 -0.92 -28.12
N VAL A 162 2.58 -1.83 -27.14
CA VAL A 162 3.29 -3.12 -27.25
C VAL A 162 2.65 -4.00 -28.33
N ALA A 163 1.31 -4.07 -28.37
CA ALA A 163 0.59 -4.82 -29.39
C ALA A 163 0.84 -4.26 -30.80
N LEU A 164 0.76 -2.93 -30.99
CA LEU A 164 1.07 -2.25 -32.25
C LEU A 164 2.52 -2.44 -32.67
N LYS A 165 3.48 -2.35 -31.74
CA LYS A 165 4.90 -2.63 -32.04
C LYS A 165 5.13 -4.08 -32.43
N LYS A 166 4.37 -5.02 -31.85
CA LYS A 166 4.41 -6.44 -32.23
C LYS A 166 3.84 -6.63 -33.63
N GLU A 167 2.69 -6.03 -33.93
CA GLU A 167 2.05 -6.13 -35.25
C GLU A 167 2.85 -5.41 -36.34
N LEU A 168 3.40 -4.21 -36.08
CA LEU A 168 4.27 -3.51 -37.03
C LEU A 168 5.63 -4.20 -37.24
N ARG A 169 6.05 -5.07 -36.31
CA ARG A 169 7.18 -5.99 -36.52
C ARG A 169 6.79 -7.24 -37.33
N ILE A 170 5.50 -7.49 -37.52
CA ILE A 170 4.94 -8.57 -38.35
C ILE A 170 4.42 -7.96 -39.68
N PRO A 171 5.03 -8.20 -40.84
CA PRO A 171 6.37 -7.87 -41.28
C PRO A 171 6.34 -6.74 -42.34
N ARG A 172 7.32 -5.81 -42.29
CA ARG A 172 7.70 -4.93 -43.41
C ARG A 172 8.20 -5.76 -44.63
N ASP A 173 8.50 -7.01 -44.38
CA ASP A 173 9.04 -8.03 -45.26
C ASP A 173 7.96 -8.70 -46.14
N ARG A 174 6.66 -8.55 -45.84
CA ARG A 174 5.59 -9.00 -46.76
C ARG A 174 5.20 -7.95 -47.79
N GLY A 175 5.30 -6.66 -47.44
CA GLY A 175 4.96 -5.56 -48.36
C GLY A 175 6.12 -5.19 -49.30
N ALA A 176 7.37 -5.20 -48.81
CA ALA A 176 8.52 -4.82 -49.62
C ALA A 176 8.82 -5.83 -50.74
N SER A 177 8.64 -7.13 -50.49
CA SER A 177 8.86 -8.17 -51.52
C SER A 177 7.77 -8.19 -52.59
N ALA A 178 6.53 -7.80 -52.25
CA ALA A 178 5.43 -7.72 -53.21
C ALA A 178 5.55 -6.49 -54.12
N LEU A 179 6.04 -5.36 -53.59
CA LEU A 179 6.27 -4.15 -54.38
C LEU A 179 7.49 -4.27 -55.31
N LEU A 180 8.56 -4.94 -54.85
CA LEU A 180 9.74 -5.19 -55.68
C LEU A 180 9.49 -6.24 -56.79
N SER A 181 8.52 -7.16 -56.62
CA SER A 181 8.16 -8.13 -57.67
C SER A 181 7.26 -7.58 -58.78
N ASP A 182 6.59 -6.44 -58.54
CA ASP A 182 5.76 -5.76 -59.53
C ASP A 182 6.56 -4.71 -60.33
N GLU A 183 7.60 -4.08 -59.76
CA GLU A 183 8.51 -3.19 -60.50
C GLU A 183 9.40 -3.94 -61.50
N ASP A 184 9.75 -5.20 -61.24
CA ASP A 184 10.53 -6.04 -62.18
C ASP A 184 9.68 -6.63 -63.33
N ARG A 185 8.38 -6.29 -63.43
CA ARG A 185 7.45 -6.78 -64.46
C ARG A 185 6.96 -5.72 -65.45
N SER A 186 7.46 -4.48 -65.38
CA SER A 186 7.15 -3.40 -66.33
C SER A 186 8.29 -3.10 -67.29
#